data_AF-F8GW40-F1
#
_entry.id   AF-F8GW40-F1
#
_cell.length_a   1.000
_cell.length_b   1.000
_cell.length_c   1.000
_cell.angle_alpha   90.00
_cell.angle_beta   90.00
_cell.angle_gamma   90.00
#
_symmetry.space_group_name_H-M   'P 1'
#
loop_
_entity.id
_entity.type
_entity.pdbx_description
1 polymer ?
#
loop_
_entity_poly.entity_id
_entity_poly.type
_entity_poly.pdbx_seq_one_letter_code
_entity_poly.pdbx_strand_id
1 'polypeptide(L)'
;MSTASTLIDAQQRLLRVAARAIGRAHLAHAYGHCSVRLSPGEFLVCAAKPMGLIGGSDTGTVVNVDGALPEGVLGEVRIHQEIYRQHPHVGGVVRSMPPAVMALSAARLTPRCLHGIGTYFSAGVPLWDDPQLVRTPEQAAGVVETLGAASAVVMRGNGAVVAGASLEEAVVLTWYLEDAARMDLALRGAGLSDRAAVIPQAEVELRATRAGRIFERMWEYLTAGDPEGTAIGSA
;
A
#
# COMPACT_ATOMS: atom_id res chain seq x y z
N MET A 1 30.75 -1.52 12.32
CA MET A 1 29.67 -2.07 11.47
C MET A 1 29.92 -1.64 10.02
N SER A 2 29.71 -2.53 9.05
CA SER A 2 29.84 -2.22 7.62
C SER A 2 28.71 -1.29 7.14
N THR A 3 28.94 -0.47 6.12
CA THR A 3 27.93 0.43 5.52
C THR A 3 26.66 -0.31 5.07
N ALA A 4 26.80 -1.55 4.60
CA ALA A 4 25.68 -2.41 4.23
C ALA A 4 24.82 -2.82 5.44
N SER A 5 25.44 -3.05 6.60
CA SER A 5 24.74 -3.37 7.86
C SER A 5 23.90 -2.17 8.33
N THR A 6 24.44 -0.95 8.20
CA THR A 6 23.73 0.26 8.61
C THR A 6 22.53 0.56 7.70
N LEU A 7 22.63 0.24 6.41
CA LEU A 7 21.53 0.43 5.47
C LEU A 7 20.36 -0.52 5.76
N ILE A 8 20.64 -1.81 6.03
CA ILE A 8 19.58 -2.76 6.37
C ILE A 8 18.90 -2.41 7.70
N ASP A 9 19.65 -1.91 8.68
CA ASP A 9 19.07 -1.45 9.97
C ASP A 9 18.12 -0.27 9.77
N ALA A 10 18.47 0.68 8.89
CA ALA A 10 17.59 1.79 8.54
C ALA A 10 16.30 1.31 7.84
N GLN A 11 16.42 0.32 6.94
CA GLN A 11 15.26 -0.27 6.25
C GLN A 11 14.37 -1.07 7.20
N GLN A 12 14.95 -1.80 8.15
CA GLN A 12 14.21 -2.48 9.21
C GLN A 12 13.39 -1.49 10.05
N ARG A 13 14.00 -0.38 10.45
CA ARG A 13 13.30 0.69 11.17
C ARG A 13 12.16 1.28 10.33
N LEU A 14 12.43 1.69 9.08
CA LEU A 14 11.43 2.25 8.18
C LEU A 14 10.23 1.30 8.02
N LEU A 15 10.52 0.03 7.82
CA LEU A 15 9.51 -1.02 7.63
C LEU A 15 8.60 -1.20 8.84
N ARG A 16 9.17 -1.17 10.06
CA ARG A 16 8.38 -1.21 11.30
C ARG A 16 7.49 0.02 11.45
N VAL A 17 8.02 1.21 11.18
CA VAL A 17 7.27 2.48 11.22
C VAL A 17 6.12 2.45 10.20
N ALA A 18 6.38 2.00 8.98
CA ALA A 18 5.37 1.85 7.93
C ALA A 18 4.25 0.89 8.33
N ALA A 19 4.61 -0.27 8.90
CA ALA A 19 3.63 -1.24 9.36
C ALA A 19 2.72 -0.66 10.45
N ARG A 20 3.31 0.02 11.45
CA ARG A 20 2.54 0.66 12.52
C ARG A 20 1.70 1.82 12.02
N ALA A 21 2.16 2.60 11.04
CA ALA A 21 1.39 3.67 10.41
C ALA A 21 0.09 3.13 9.78
N ILE A 22 0.18 2.06 8.99
CA ILE A 22 -0.99 1.39 8.40
C ILE A 22 -1.94 0.85 9.48
N GLY A 23 -1.41 0.22 10.52
CA GLY A 23 -2.21 -0.30 11.64
C GLY A 23 -2.92 0.80 12.44
N ARG A 24 -2.21 1.88 12.79
CA ARG A 24 -2.75 3.05 13.53
C ARG A 24 -3.78 3.83 12.72
N ALA A 25 -3.65 3.84 11.40
CA ALA A 25 -4.63 4.42 10.49
C ALA A 25 -5.89 3.54 10.30
N HIS A 26 -5.97 2.39 10.99
CA HIS A 26 -7.06 1.41 10.86
C HIS A 26 -7.23 0.86 9.44
N LEU A 27 -6.13 0.77 8.69
CA LEU A 27 -6.11 0.23 7.33
C LEU A 27 -5.64 -1.23 7.29
N ALA A 28 -5.15 -1.75 8.43
CA ALA A 28 -4.89 -3.16 8.66
C ALA A 28 -5.28 -3.53 10.09
N HIS A 29 -5.49 -4.82 10.32
CA HIS A 29 -5.81 -5.38 11.63
C HIS A 29 -4.80 -6.48 11.99
N ALA A 30 -5.28 -7.68 12.33
CA ALA A 30 -4.43 -8.84 12.59
C ALA A 30 -3.64 -9.32 11.36
N TYR A 31 -4.05 -8.94 10.14
CA TYR A 31 -3.39 -9.35 8.92
C TYR A 31 -3.10 -8.14 8.02
N GLY A 32 -2.20 -8.35 7.07
CA GLY A 32 -1.57 -7.31 6.27
C GLY A 32 -0.06 -7.43 6.39
N HIS A 33 0.64 -6.90 5.40
CA HIS A 33 2.09 -6.88 5.37
C HIS A 33 2.56 -5.79 4.41
N CYS A 34 3.79 -5.31 4.64
CA CYS A 34 4.42 -4.35 3.76
C CYS A 34 5.87 -4.75 3.54
N SER A 35 6.45 -4.21 2.47
CA SER A 35 7.83 -4.50 2.10
C SER A 35 8.50 -3.31 1.43
N VAL A 36 9.83 -3.28 1.50
CA VAL A 36 10.67 -2.29 0.82
C VAL A 36 11.73 -3.02 -0.01
N ARG A 37 11.96 -2.54 -1.24
CA ARG A 37 13.02 -3.07 -2.11
C ARG A 37 14.39 -2.73 -1.52
N LEU A 38 15.30 -3.71 -1.51
CA LEU A 38 16.71 -3.51 -1.12
C LEU A 38 17.63 -3.44 -2.34
N SER A 39 17.37 -4.27 -3.33
CA SER A 39 18.12 -4.37 -4.57
C SER A 39 17.19 -4.84 -5.72
N PRO A 40 17.67 -4.95 -6.97
CA PRO A 40 16.87 -5.54 -8.04
C PRO A 40 16.38 -6.96 -7.72
N GLY A 41 17.17 -7.75 -6.98
CA GLY A 41 16.88 -9.16 -6.67
C GLY A 41 16.37 -9.43 -5.26
N GLU A 42 16.35 -8.44 -4.36
CA GLU A 42 15.98 -8.64 -2.95
C GLU A 42 15.09 -7.51 -2.42
N PHE A 43 14.20 -7.87 -1.50
CA PHE A 43 13.38 -6.94 -0.73
C PHE A 43 13.26 -7.40 0.72
N LEU A 44 12.91 -6.48 1.60
CA LEU A 44 12.66 -6.73 3.01
C LEU A 44 11.16 -6.69 3.28
N VAL A 45 10.58 -7.75 3.86
CA VAL A 45 9.15 -7.81 4.25
C VAL A 45 9.00 -7.78 5.77
N CYS A 46 7.96 -7.10 6.27
CA CYS A 46 7.77 -6.92 7.70
C CYS A 46 7.56 -8.27 8.43
N ALA A 47 7.78 -8.29 9.74
CA ALA A 47 7.49 -9.47 10.56
C ALA A 47 6.04 -9.92 10.37
N ALA A 48 5.82 -11.24 10.34
CA ALA A 48 4.49 -11.86 10.21
C ALA A 48 3.68 -11.73 11.51
N LYS A 49 3.28 -10.49 11.84
CA LYS A 49 2.54 -10.09 13.03
C LYS A 49 1.48 -9.05 12.64
N PRO A 50 0.45 -8.82 13.48
CA PRO A 50 -0.46 -7.68 13.31
C PRO A 50 0.35 -6.39 13.12
N MET A 51 0.15 -5.68 12.01
CA MET A 51 1.04 -4.59 11.57
C MET A 51 1.17 -3.48 12.64
N GLY A 52 0.07 -3.15 13.33
CA GLY A 52 0.05 -2.17 14.41
C GLY A 52 0.75 -2.60 15.71
N LEU A 53 1.13 -3.87 15.84
CA LEU A 53 1.75 -4.46 17.03
C LEU A 53 3.22 -4.86 16.81
N ILE A 54 3.81 -4.56 15.66
CA ILE A 54 5.22 -4.82 15.38
C ILE A 54 6.09 -3.92 16.28
N GLY A 55 6.87 -4.54 17.17
CA GLY A 55 7.73 -3.86 18.14
C GLY A 55 9.13 -3.53 17.60
N GLY A 56 9.88 -2.67 18.30
CA GLY A 56 11.22 -2.25 17.86
C GLY A 56 12.26 -3.38 17.76
N SER A 57 12.05 -4.50 18.46
CA SER A 57 12.88 -5.71 18.39
C SER A 57 12.45 -6.68 17.30
N ASP A 58 11.30 -6.45 16.65
CA ASP A 58 10.82 -7.32 15.59
C ASP A 58 11.59 -7.06 14.30
N THR A 59 12.01 -8.13 13.66
CA THR A 59 12.81 -8.09 12.44
C THR A 59 11.97 -8.55 11.25
N GLY A 60 11.99 -7.75 10.19
CA GLY A 60 11.59 -8.18 8.87
C GLY A 60 12.55 -9.22 8.31
N THR A 61 12.09 -9.93 7.29
CA THR A 61 12.85 -11.00 6.61
C THR A 61 13.26 -10.53 5.21
N VAL A 62 14.52 -10.75 4.84
CA VAL A 62 14.98 -10.52 3.46
C VAL A 62 14.46 -11.65 2.59
N VAL A 63 13.87 -11.30 1.46
CA VAL A 63 13.25 -12.22 0.51
C VAL A 63 13.83 -11.96 -0.87
N ASN A 64 14.20 -13.03 -1.57
CA ASN A 64 14.58 -12.97 -2.98
C ASN A 64 13.35 -12.73 -3.84
N VAL A 65 13.47 -11.85 -4.85
CA VAL A 65 12.42 -11.61 -5.85
C VAL A 65 12.09 -12.92 -6.57
N ASP A 66 13.09 -13.74 -6.87
CA ASP A 66 12.93 -15.04 -7.50
C ASP A 66 13.13 -16.20 -6.51
N GLY A 67 12.39 -17.28 -6.72
CA GLY A 67 12.51 -18.52 -5.96
C GLY A 67 11.55 -18.65 -4.79
N ALA A 68 11.82 -19.62 -3.92
CA ALA A 68 10.95 -19.95 -2.79
C ALA A 68 11.01 -18.88 -1.69
N LEU A 69 9.88 -18.64 -1.04
CA LEU A 69 9.83 -17.79 0.15
C LEU A 69 10.62 -18.44 1.30
N PRO A 70 11.36 -17.64 2.10
CA PRO A 70 11.97 -18.11 3.34
C PRO A 70 10.94 -18.70 4.31
N GLU A 71 11.38 -19.60 5.19
CA GLU A 71 10.53 -20.16 6.24
C GLU A 71 9.94 -19.06 7.14
N GLY A 72 8.66 -19.18 7.49
CA GLY A 72 7.95 -18.21 8.33
C GLY A 72 7.42 -16.96 7.58
N VAL A 73 7.81 -16.73 6.33
CA VAL A 73 7.24 -15.67 5.50
C VAL A 73 5.85 -16.06 5.02
N LEU A 74 4.89 -15.11 5.09
CA LEU A 74 3.51 -15.33 4.69
C LEU A 74 3.41 -15.68 3.20
N GLY A 75 2.60 -16.68 2.85
CA GLY A 75 2.49 -17.14 1.46
C GLY A 75 2.02 -16.07 0.46
N GLU A 76 1.25 -15.08 0.92
CA GLU A 76 0.74 -13.96 0.13
C GLU A 76 1.84 -12.95 -0.27
N VAL A 77 3.03 -13.04 0.33
CA VAL A 77 4.22 -12.25 -0.07
C VAL A 77 4.67 -12.58 -1.50
N ARG A 78 4.17 -13.67 -2.09
CA ARG A 78 4.30 -13.92 -3.54
C ARG A 78 3.78 -12.77 -4.40
N ILE A 79 2.77 -12.03 -3.96
CA ILE A 79 2.31 -10.82 -4.68
C ILE A 79 3.44 -9.78 -4.73
N HIS A 80 4.22 -9.64 -3.65
CA HIS A 80 5.32 -8.69 -3.58
C HIS A 80 6.48 -9.12 -4.49
N GLN A 81 6.84 -10.41 -4.47
CA GLN A 81 7.81 -10.99 -5.42
C GLN A 81 7.40 -10.64 -6.86
N GLU A 82 6.13 -10.90 -7.19
CA GLU A 82 5.60 -10.70 -8.54
C GLU A 82 5.60 -9.22 -8.95
N ILE A 83 5.17 -8.32 -8.07
CA ILE A 83 5.23 -6.86 -8.31
C ILE A 83 6.67 -6.42 -8.53
N TYR A 84 7.60 -6.82 -7.65
CA TYR A 84 8.99 -6.42 -7.79
C TYR A 84 9.65 -7.00 -9.04
N ARG A 85 9.23 -8.19 -9.50
CA ARG A 85 9.74 -8.80 -10.73
C ARG A 85 9.23 -8.08 -11.97
N GLN A 86 7.94 -7.76 -12.03
CA GLN A 86 7.31 -7.13 -13.20
C GLN A 86 7.47 -5.61 -13.25
N HIS A 87 7.65 -4.96 -12.10
CA HIS A 87 7.74 -3.50 -11.97
C HIS A 87 9.04 -3.07 -11.27
N PRO A 88 10.17 -2.97 -12.02
CA PRO A 88 11.47 -2.61 -11.45
C PRO A 88 11.52 -1.24 -10.77
N HIS A 89 10.62 -0.33 -11.14
CA HIS A 89 10.51 1.02 -10.57
C HIS A 89 9.79 1.07 -9.21
N VAL A 90 9.12 -0.01 -8.80
CA VAL A 90 8.46 -0.09 -7.49
C VAL A 90 9.50 -0.29 -6.40
N GLY A 91 9.50 0.60 -5.42
CA GLY A 91 10.38 0.56 -4.25
C GLY A 91 9.68 0.12 -2.96
N GLY A 92 8.35 0.12 -2.93
CA GLY A 92 7.60 -0.35 -1.78
C GLY A 92 6.21 -0.87 -2.12
N VAL A 93 5.74 -1.84 -1.33
CA VAL A 93 4.44 -2.49 -1.50
C VAL A 93 3.75 -2.63 -0.15
N VAL A 94 2.45 -2.33 -0.10
CA VAL A 94 1.57 -2.52 1.06
C VAL A 94 0.39 -3.40 0.64
N ARG A 95 0.20 -4.51 1.34
CA ARG A 95 -1.03 -5.29 1.32
C ARG A 95 -1.78 -5.04 2.61
N SER A 96 -3.02 -4.56 2.51
CA SER A 96 -3.82 -4.14 3.67
C SER A 96 -5.33 -4.36 3.45
N MET A 97 -6.17 -3.96 4.40
CA MET A 97 -7.63 -4.13 4.39
C MET A 97 -8.36 -2.81 4.68
N PRO A 98 -8.27 -1.81 3.80
CA PRO A 98 -8.94 -0.54 4.03
C PRO A 98 -10.48 -0.73 4.04
N PRO A 99 -11.20 -0.32 5.11
CA PRO A 99 -12.61 -0.68 5.27
C PRO A 99 -13.54 -0.17 4.17
N ALA A 100 -13.38 1.08 3.73
CA ALA A 100 -14.23 1.64 2.68
C ALA A 100 -13.93 0.99 1.32
N VAL A 101 -12.65 0.71 1.05
CA VAL A 101 -12.24 -0.04 -0.16
C VAL A 101 -12.88 -1.43 -0.17
N MET A 102 -12.82 -2.15 0.96
CA MET A 102 -13.44 -3.46 1.09
C MET A 102 -14.95 -3.40 0.86
N ALA A 103 -15.64 -2.41 1.44
CA ALA A 103 -17.09 -2.25 1.27
C ALA A 103 -17.49 -2.02 -0.19
N LEU A 104 -16.77 -1.15 -0.93
CA LEU A 104 -16.99 -1.00 -2.37
C LEU A 104 -16.72 -2.29 -3.13
N SER A 105 -15.62 -2.98 -2.81
CA SER A 105 -15.22 -4.20 -3.51
C SER A 105 -16.25 -5.32 -3.40
N ALA A 106 -16.97 -5.41 -2.28
CA ALA A 106 -18.05 -6.38 -2.07
C ALA A 106 -19.21 -6.18 -3.07
N ALA A 107 -19.38 -4.96 -3.58
CA ALA A 107 -20.31 -4.61 -4.65
C ALA A 107 -19.67 -4.63 -6.05
N ARG A 108 -18.46 -5.18 -6.20
CA ARG A 108 -17.63 -5.13 -7.43
C ARG A 108 -17.36 -3.71 -7.92
N LEU A 109 -17.18 -2.79 -6.98
CA LEU A 109 -16.86 -1.39 -7.26
C LEU A 109 -15.47 -1.07 -6.72
N THR A 110 -14.81 -0.12 -7.36
CA THR A 110 -13.60 0.53 -6.86
C THR A 110 -13.82 2.04 -6.79
N PRO A 111 -13.01 2.79 -6.03
CA PRO A 111 -13.24 4.21 -5.82
C PRO A 111 -13.17 5.02 -7.12
N ARG A 112 -14.15 5.90 -7.33
CA ARG A 112 -14.12 6.91 -8.39
C ARG A 112 -13.19 8.07 -8.02
N CYS A 113 -12.60 8.72 -9.02
CA CYS A 113 -11.81 9.95 -8.86
C CYS A 113 -12.72 11.17 -8.61
N LEU A 114 -13.10 11.41 -7.35
CA LEU A 114 -14.13 12.39 -6.97
C LEU A 114 -13.62 13.63 -6.23
N HIS A 115 -12.35 13.64 -5.83
CA HIS A 115 -11.73 14.76 -5.12
C HIS A 115 -10.22 14.77 -5.36
N GLY A 116 -9.53 15.84 -4.91
CA GLY A 116 -8.13 16.09 -5.29
C GLY A 116 -7.14 14.97 -4.97
N ILE A 117 -7.29 14.29 -3.84
CA ILE A 117 -6.48 13.11 -3.47
C ILE A 117 -6.80 11.89 -4.36
N GLY A 118 -8.07 11.66 -4.71
CA GLY A 118 -8.46 10.59 -5.63
C GLY A 118 -7.82 10.66 -7.03
N THR A 119 -7.26 11.81 -7.42
CA THR A 119 -6.60 12.01 -8.73
C THR A 119 -5.38 11.11 -8.96
N TYR A 120 -4.74 10.61 -7.90
CA TYR A 120 -3.67 9.60 -8.01
C TYR A 120 -4.17 8.24 -8.54
N PHE A 121 -5.49 8.05 -8.61
CA PHE A 121 -6.16 6.85 -9.13
C PHE A 121 -7.07 7.16 -10.33
N SER A 122 -6.82 8.28 -11.01
CA SER A 122 -7.61 8.78 -12.15
C SER A 122 -7.71 7.82 -13.33
N ALA A 123 -6.68 7.01 -13.58
CA ALA A 123 -6.70 5.94 -14.59
C ALA A 123 -7.69 4.80 -14.24
N GLY A 124 -8.30 4.84 -13.05
CA GLY A 124 -9.11 3.78 -12.49
C GLY A 124 -8.30 2.86 -11.58
N VAL A 125 -8.97 2.29 -10.58
CA VAL A 125 -8.39 1.26 -9.73
C VAL A 125 -8.90 -0.10 -10.20
N PRO A 126 -8.04 -0.98 -10.72
CA PRO A 126 -8.45 -2.31 -11.16
C PRO A 126 -8.96 -3.17 -9.99
N LEU A 127 -9.87 -4.08 -10.33
CA LEU A 127 -10.47 -5.06 -9.41
C LEU A 127 -10.06 -6.47 -9.81
N TRP A 128 -9.31 -7.15 -8.95
CA TRP A 128 -9.15 -8.60 -8.97
C TRP A 128 -10.42 -9.23 -8.39
N ASP A 129 -11.28 -9.78 -9.26
CA ASP A 129 -12.63 -10.24 -8.91
C ASP A 129 -12.67 -11.66 -8.29
N ASP A 130 -11.68 -12.00 -7.45
CA ASP A 130 -11.56 -13.28 -6.75
C ASP A 130 -11.39 -13.07 -5.23
N PRO A 131 -12.25 -13.67 -4.38
CA PRO A 131 -12.20 -13.51 -2.94
C PRO A 131 -11.26 -14.52 -2.25
N GLN A 132 -10.58 -15.39 -2.98
CA GLN A 132 -9.66 -16.35 -2.38
C GLN A 132 -8.37 -15.68 -1.89
N LEU A 133 -7.78 -16.25 -0.84
CA LEU A 133 -6.43 -15.89 -0.41
C LEU A 133 -5.42 -16.32 -1.47
N VAL A 134 -4.53 -15.40 -1.84
CA VAL A 134 -3.44 -15.68 -2.78
C VAL A 134 -2.39 -16.55 -2.09
N ARG A 135 -2.26 -17.78 -2.55
CA ARG A 135 -1.37 -18.79 -1.99
C ARG A 135 -0.45 -19.41 -3.03
N THR A 136 -0.77 -19.28 -4.32
CA THR A 136 0.01 -19.86 -5.42
C THR A 136 0.69 -18.78 -6.26
N PRO A 137 1.77 -19.11 -6.98
CA PRO A 137 2.39 -18.22 -7.95
C PRO A 137 1.42 -17.74 -9.04
N GLU A 138 0.52 -18.60 -9.50
CA GLU A 138 -0.45 -18.29 -10.56
C GLU A 138 -1.46 -17.24 -10.08
N GLN A 139 -1.94 -17.36 -8.84
CA GLN A 139 -2.83 -16.36 -8.25
C GLN A 139 -2.10 -15.01 -8.07
N ALA A 140 -0.83 -15.03 -7.64
CA ALA A 140 -0.04 -13.81 -7.51
C ALA A 140 0.17 -13.13 -8.88
N ALA A 141 0.51 -13.91 -9.91
CA ALA A 141 0.63 -13.43 -11.28
C ALA A 141 -0.66 -12.78 -11.78
N GLY A 142 -1.83 -13.40 -11.54
CA GLY A 142 -3.12 -12.84 -11.93
C GLY A 142 -3.44 -11.51 -11.23
N VAL A 143 -3.11 -11.37 -9.94
CA VAL A 143 -3.25 -10.09 -9.22
C VAL A 143 -2.38 -9.01 -9.85
N VAL A 144 -1.14 -9.32 -10.21
CA VAL A 144 -0.20 -8.34 -10.79
C VAL A 144 -0.52 -8.01 -12.25
N GLU A 145 -0.98 -8.98 -13.03
CA GLU A 145 -1.52 -8.73 -14.37
C GLU A 145 -2.71 -7.76 -14.30
N THR A 146 -3.57 -7.93 -13.29
CA THR A 146 -4.72 -7.05 -13.05
C THR A 146 -4.30 -5.67 -12.57
N LEU A 147 -3.24 -5.57 -11.77
CA LEU A 147 -2.63 -4.29 -11.38
C LEU A 147 -2.17 -3.50 -12.60
N GLY A 148 -1.50 -4.17 -13.55
CA GLY A 148 -0.96 -3.52 -14.74
C GLY A 148 -0.07 -2.32 -14.39
N ALA A 149 -0.33 -1.16 -14.99
CA ALA A 149 0.42 0.07 -14.71
C ALA A 149 -0.14 0.90 -13.53
N ALA A 150 -1.21 0.45 -12.88
CA ALA A 150 -1.82 1.18 -11.77
C ALA A 150 -0.97 1.10 -10.50
N SER A 151 -1.17 2.05 -9.59
CA SER A 151 -0.51 2.04 -8.27
C SER A 151 -1.25 1.20 -7.24
N ALA A 152 -2.46 0.74 -7.52
CA ALA A 152 -3.25 -0.07 -6.61
C ALA A 152 -4.13 -1.07 -7.35
N VAL A 153 -4.32 -2.25 -6.77
CA VAL A 153 -5.31 -3.24 -7.18
C VAL A 153 -6.18 -3.60 -5.98
N VAL A 154 -7.49 -3.57 -6.16
CA VAL A 154 -8.46 -4.01 -5.15
C VAL A 154 -8.73 -5.48 -5.35
N MET A 155 -8.74 -6.25 -4.26
CA MET A 155 -9.07 -7.68 -4.28
C MET A 155 -10.45 -7.86 -3.64
N ARG A 156 -11.42 -8.37 -4.41
CA ARG A 156 -12.83 -8.42 -3.97
C ARG A 156 -12.97 -9.10 -2.61
N GLY A 157 -13.39 -8.33 -1.60
CA GLY A 157 -13.63 -8.84 -0.24
C GLY A 157 -12.37 -9.18 0.56
N ASN A 158 -11.17 -8.93 0.03
CA ASN A 158 -9.88 -9.26 0.67
C ASN A 158 -9.07 -8.04 1.12
N GLY A 159 -9.28 -6.89 0.47
CA GLY A 159 -8.53 -5.66 0.71
C GLY A 159 -7.91 -5.11 -0.57
N ALA A 160 -6.71 -4.55 -0.45
CA ALA A 160 -5.99 -3.98 -1.58
C ALA A 160 -4.49 -4.23 -1.47
N VAL A 161 -3.83 -4.19 -2.63
CA VAL A 161 -2.37 -4.16 -2.77
C VAL A 161 -2.00 -2.85 -3.44
N VAL A 162 -1.09 -2.09 -2.84
CA VAL A 162 -0.67 -0.76 -3.28
C VAL A 162 0.84 -0.76 -3.47
N ALA A 163 1.30 -0.27 -4.61
CA ALA A 163 2.70 -0.17 -5.00
C ALA A 163 3.08 1.30 -5.22
N GLY A 164 4.26 1.67 -4.72
CA GLY A 164 4.83 3.02 -4.86
C GLY A 164 6.32 2.98 -5.21
N ALA A 165 6.87 4.12 -5.63
CA ALA A 165 8.31 4.24 -5.88
C ALA A 165 9.13 4.14 -4.58
N SER A 166 8.50 4.32 -3.41
CA SER A 166 9.05 4.00 -2.09
C SER A 166 7.99 3.35 -1.18
N LEU A 167 8.42 2.85 -0.02
CA LEU A 167 7.50 2.31 0.99
C LEU A 167 6.63 3.41 1.61
N GLU A 168 7.18 4.58 1.88
CA GLU A 168 6.45 5.75 2.37
C GLU A 168 5.35 6.14 1.37
N GLU A 169 5.67 6.16 0.09
CA GLU A 169 4.69 6.43 -0.96
C GLU A 169 3.57 5.37 -0.97
N ALA A 170 3.91 4.08 -0.92
CA ALA A 170 2.92 3.01 -0.88
C ALA A 170 1.99 3.13 0.35
N VAL A 171 2.53 3.53 1.51
CA VAL A 171 1.74 3.80 2.72
C VAL A 171 0.78 4.97 2.51
N VAL A 172 1.28 6.09 1.98
CA VAL A 172 0.45 7.27 1.72
C VAL A 172 -0.63 6.99 0.68
N LEU A 173 -0.29 6.31 -0.42
CA LEU A 173 -1.26 5.90 -1.43
C LEU A 173 -2.32 4.95 -0.86
N THR A 174 -1.96 4.08 0.08
CA THR A 174 -2.94 3.21 0.76
C THR A 174 -3.97 4.03 1.51
N TRP A 175 -3.56 5.10 2.21
CA TRP A 175 -4.48 6.01 2.87
C TRP A 175 -5.32 6.81 1.85
N TYR A 176 -4.71 7.30 0.77
CA TYR A 176 -5.42 8.02 -0.29
C TYR A 176 -6.47 7.16 -1.00
N LEU A 177 -6.19 5.87 -1.20
CA LEU A 177 -7.14 4.93 -1.76
C LEU A 177 -8.36 4.75 -0.87
N GLU A 178 -8.14 4.64 0.45
CA GLU A 178 -9.21 4.60 1.45
C GLU A 178 -10.03 5.90 1.47
N ASP A 179 -9.38 7.06 1.39
CA ASP A 179 -10.07 8.35 1.38
C ASP A 179 -10.94 8.53 0.13
N ALA A 180 -10.43 8.12 -1.04
CA ALA A 180 -11.21 8.03 -2.28
C ALA A 180 -12.45 7.12 -2.10
N ALA A 181 -12.28 5.96 -1.46
CA ALA A 181 -13.36 5.04 -1.19
C ALA A 181 -14.42 5.61 -0.23
N ARG A 182 -13.99 6.29 0.84
CA ARG A 182 -14.87 6.97 1.80
C ARG A 182 -15.72 8.03 1.14
N MET A 183 -15.12 8.85 0.26
CA MET A 183 -15.85 9.86 -0.50
C MET A 183 -16.93 9.23 -1.39
N ASP A 184 -16.59 8.17 -2.12
CA ASP A 184 -17.54 7.49 -3.01
C ASP A 184 -18.70 6.87 -2.23
N LEU A 185 -18.40 6.16 -1.13
CA LEU A 185 -19.42 5.61 -0.23
C LEU A 185 -20.30 6.69 0.40
N ALA A 186 -19.74 7.83 0.79
CA ALA A 186 -20.50 8.94 1.35
C ALA A 186 -21.53 9.48 0.35
N LEU A 187 -21.13 9.68 -0.91
CA LEU A 187 -22.07 10.11 -1.96
C LEU A 187 -23.14 9.05 -2.23
N ARG A 188 -22.79 7.76 -2.24
CA ARG A 188 -23.75 6.66 -2.39
C ARG A 188 -24.74 6.60 -1.23
N GLY A 189 -24.26 6.68 0.00
CA GLY A 189 -25.09 6.68 1.21
C GLY A 189 -26.04 7.88 1.28
N ALA A 190 -25.62 9.03 0.73
CA ALA A 190 -26.45 10.23 0.63
C ALA A 190 -27.44 10.21 -0.57
N GLY A 191 -27.44 9.17 -1.41
CA GLY A 191 -28.26 9.13 -2.63
C GLY A 191 -27.81 10.13 -3.71
N LEU A 192 -26.54 10.57 -3.67
CA LEU A 192 -25.95 11.56 -4.57
C LEU A 192 -25.03 10.94 -5.62
N SER A 193 -25.01 9.60 -5.74
CA SER A 193 -24.08 8.89 -6.64
C SER A 193 -24.22 9.32 -8.11
N ASP A 194 -25.45 9.58 -8.56
CA ASP A 194 -25.76 10.00 -9.94
C ASP A 194 -25.37 11.46 -10.21
N ARG A 195 -25.11 12.23 -9.15
CA ARG A 195 -24.64 13.62 -9.20
C ARG A 195 -23.14 13.74 -8.95
N ALA A 196 -22.44 12.62 -8.79
CA ALA A 196 -21.02 12.60 -8.49
C ALA A 196 -20.22 13.19 -9.67
N ALA A 197 -19.50 14.28 -9.43
CA ALA A 197 -18.63 14.91 -10.43
C ALA A 197 -17.28 14.18 -10.45
N VAL A 198 -17.14 13.20 -11.35
CA VAL A 198 -15.84 12.57 -11.61
C VAL A 198 -14.93 13.62 -12.23
N ILE A 199 -13.74 13.81 -11.64
CA ILE A 199 -12.77 14.81 -12.10
C ILE A 199 -12.30 14.43 -13.50
N PRO A 200 -12.46 15.30 -14.52
CA PRO A 200 -11.98 15.05 -15.87
C PRO A 200 -10.46 14.94 -15.93
N GLN A 201 -9.92 14.16 -16.89
CA GLN A 201 -8.48 13.95 -17.03
C GLN A 201 -7.67 15.27 -17.16
N ALA A 202 -8.21 16.27 -17.85
CA ALA A 202 -7.56 17.59 -17.96
C ALA A 202 -7.40 18.30 -16.60
N GLU A 203 -8.35 18.14 -15.68
CA GLU A 203 -8.26 18.70 -14.32
C GLU A 203 -7.38 17.84 -13.40
N VAL A 204 -7.35 16.52 -13.62
CA VAL A 204 -6.42 15.59 -12.95
C VAL A 204 -4.98 16.02 -13.21
N GLU A 205 -4.59 16.30 -14.45
CA GLU A 205 -3.21 16.66 -14.80
C GLU A 205 -2.74 17.95 -14.12
N LEU A 206 -3.66 18.90 -13.90
CA LEU A 206 -3.39 20.12 -13.15
C LEU A 206 -3.32 19.88 -11.63
N ARG A 207 -4.05 18.89 -11.11
CA ARG A 207 -4.19 18.64 -9.67
C ARG A 207 -3.25 17.57 -9.11
N ALA A 208 -2.89 16.56 -9.88
CA ALA A 208 -2.08 15.40 -9.50
C ALA A 208 -0.59 15.78 -9.39
N THR A 209 -0.32 16.81 -8.59
CA THR A 209 1.03 17.29 -8.32
C THR A 209 1.62 16.54 -7.14
N ARG A 210 2.89 16.16 -7.25
CA ARG A 210 3.72 15.67 -6.15
C ARG A 210 4.48 16.81 -5.46
N ALA A 211 4.37 18.03 -5.97
CA ALA A 211 5.04 19.21 -5.41
C ALA A 211 4.43 19.65 -4.07
N GLY A 212 5.18 20.42 -3.28
CA GLY A 212 4.67 21.03 -2.06
C GLY A 212 4.51 20.05 -0.88
N ARG A 213 5.36 19.03 -0.81
CA ARG A 213 5.45 18.08 0.31
C ARG A 213 4.12 17.37 0.62
N ILE A 214 3.37 16.95 -0.40
CA ILE A 214 2.05 16.33 -0.23
C ILE A 214 2.17 14.94 0.39
N PHE A 215 3.13 14.13 -0.07
CA PHE A 215 3.36 12.78 0.45
C PHE A 215 4.06 12.82 1.81
N GLU A 216 5.05 13.68 1.94
CA GLU A 216 5.89 13.83 3.12
C GLU A 216 5.06 14.29 4.33
N ARG A 217 4.16 15.27 4.15
CA ARG A 217 3.28 15.71 5.24
C ARG A 217 2.28 14.63 5.64
N MET A 218 1.76 13.85 4.69
CA MET A 218 0.88 12.73 5.02
C MET A 218 1.63 11.62 5.74
N TRP A 219 2.87 11.31 5.33
CA TRP A 219 3.74 10.38 6.03
C TRP A 219 4.04 10.85 7.46
N GLU A 220 4.42 12.12 7.65
CA GLU A 220 4.62 12.73 8.97
C GLU A 220 3.36 12.62 9.84
N TYR A 221 2.17 12.86 9.25
CA TYR A 221 0.90 12.71 9.94
C TYR A 221 0.63 11.26 10.38
N LEU A 222 0.80 10.29 9.47
CA LEU A 222 0.53 8.88 9.73
C LEU A 222 1.50 8.25 10.73
N THR A 223 2.72 8.78 10.81
CA THR A 223 3.78 8.32 11.72
C THR A 223 3.91 9.15 13.00
N ALA A 224 3.06 10.17 13.17
CA ALA A 224 3.07 11.00 14.37
C ALA A 224 2.85 10.14 15.63
N GLY A 225 3.78 10.28 16.59
CA GLY A 225 3.77 9.55 17.86
C GLY A 225 4.24 8.10 17.76
N ASP A 226 4.82 7.67 16.63
CA ASP A 226 5.50 6.39 16.54
C ASP A 226 6.81 6.41 17.34
N PRO A 227 7.11 5.38 18.16
CA PRO A 227 8.32 5.36 19.01
C PRO A 227 9.63 5.32 18.21
N GLU A 228 9.57 4.89 16.95
CA GLU A 228 10.71 4.89 16.04
C GLU A 228 10.53 5.93 14.91
N GLY A 229 9.51 6.79 14.96
CA GLY A 229 9.30 7.86 13.99
C GLY A 229 10.37 8.95 14.09
N THR A 230 10.56 9.72 13.01
CA THR A 230 11.36 10.95 13.09
C THR A 230 10.53 12.04 13.74
N ALA A 231 11.04 12.66 14.82
CA ALA A 231 10.31 13.71 15.54
C ALA A 231 9.96 14.89 14.62
N ILE A 232 8.72 15.38 14.71
CA ILE A 232 8.29 16.62 14.06
C ILE A 232 8.93 17.78 14.83
N GLY A 233 10.00 18.39 14.30
CA GLY A 233 10.53 19.66 14.81
C GLY A 233 11.94 19.67 15.43
N SER A 234 12.87 18.82 14.99
CA SER A 234 14.31 19.02 15.27
C SER A 234 15.10 19.36 14.01
N ALA A 235 14.90 20.59 13.50
CA ALA A 235 15.80 21.28 12.59
C ALA A 235 15.81 22.76 12.97
#